data_AF-A0A8T4PU65-F1
#
_entry.id   AF-A0A8T4PU65-F1
#
_cell.length_a   1.000
_cell.length_b   1.000
_cell.length_c   1.000
_cell.angle_alpha   90.00
_cell.angle_beta   90.00
_cell.angle_gamma   90.00
#
_symmetry.space_group_name_H-M   'P 1'
#
loop_
_entity.id
_entity.type
_entity.pdbx_description
1 polymer ?
#
loop_
_entity_poly.entity_id
_entity_poly.type
_entity_poly.pdbx_seq_one_letter_code
_entity_poly.pdbx_strand_id
1 'polypeptide(L)'
;MAIDKPAWVKDKKVADDFEVIRTKPYDDYKDHRNDDGCYTLIRIYWDTHEIGVGICDYKHTILKEFRGKRAQDLYVEIFKFNDQHSKNWFKVLDHAAYIGKELKKAEICLALGVEYVQE
;
A
#
# COMPACT_ATOMS: atom_id res chain seq x y z
N MET A 1 -30.19 -17.15 -11.03
CA MET A 1 -28.85 -17.29 -11.66
C MET A 1 -27.98 -18.08 -10.69
N ALA A 2 -27.09 -18.94 -11.19
CA ALA A 2 -26.26 -19.76 -10.31
C ALA A 2 -25.42 -18.85 -9.40
N ILE A 3 -25.39 -19.16 -8.11
CA ILE A 3 -24.50 -18.51 -7.14
C ILE A 3 -23.08 -18.91 -7.56
N ASP A 4 -22.33 -17.99 -8.17
CA ASP A 4 -20.90 -18.15 -8.46
C ASP A 4 -20.13 -18.12 -7.13
N LYS A 5 -20.33 -19.12 -6.26
CA LYS A 5 -19.53 -19.25 -5.05
C LYS A 5 -18.06 -19.42 -5.50
N PRO A 6 -17.09 -18.78 -4.83
CA PRO A 6 -15.69 -18.96 -5.18
C PRO A 6 -15.29 -20.42 -4.97
N ALA A 7 -15.12 -21.17 -6.07
CA ALA A 7 -14.88 -22.61 -6.04
C ALA A 7 -13.58 -23.00 -5.29
N TRP A 8 -12.65 -22.04 -5.16
CA TRP A 8 -11.39 -22.20 -4.43
C TRP A 8 -11.53 -22.07 -2.91
N VAL A 9 -12.68 -21.59 -2.40
CA VAL A 9 -12.99 -21.49 -0.96
C VAL A 9 -13.95 -22.63 -0.59
N LYS A 10 -13.42 -23.68 0.04
CA LYS A 10 -14.17 -24.94 0.28
C LYS A 10 -14.83 -25.04 1.65
N ASP A 11 -14.29 -24.35 2.65
CA ASP A 11 -14.57 -24.55 4.08
C ASP A 11 -15.40 -23.41 4.70
N LYS A 12 -15.98 -22.52 3.89
CA LYS A 12 -16.77 -21.37 4.35
C LYS A 12 -18.20 -21.43 3.84
N LYS A 13 -19.13 -20.98 4.69
CA LYS A 13 -20.53 -20.71 4.31
C LYS A 13 -20.61 -19.34 3.65
N VAL A 14 -21.55 -19.17 2.74
CA VAL A 14 -21.86 -17.86 2.14
C VAL A 14 -22.97 -17.18 2.94
N ALA A 15 -22.93 -15.85 2.99
CA ALA A 15 -24.02 -15.05 3.55
C ALA A 15 -25.25 -15.05 2.62
N ASP A 16 -26.42 -14.70 3.15
CA ASP A 16 -27.68 -14.70 2.40
C ASP A 16 -27.70 -13.64 1.27
N ASP A 17 -26.95 -12.55 1.46
CA ASP A 17 -26.78 -11.44 0.52
C ASP A 17 -25.50 -11.54 -0.30
N PHE A 18 -24.88 -12.73 -0.37
CA PHE A 18 -23.64 -12.93 -1.13
C PHE A 18 -23.82 -12.61 -2.61
N GLU A 19 -22.97 -11.73 -3.13
CA GLU A 19 -22.84 -11.43 -4.55
C GLU A 19 -21.38 -11.43 -5.02
N VAL A 20 -21.19 -11.68 -6.32
CA VAL A 20 -19.88 -11.54 -6.98
C VAL A 20 -19.86 -10.22 -7.73
N ILE A 21 -19.06 -9.27 -7.23
CA ILE A 21 -18.85 -7.97 -7.89
C ILE A 21 -17.68 -8.11 -8.87
N ARG A 22 -17.94 -7.91 -10.17
CA ARG A 22 -16.90 -7.89 -11.21
C ARG A 22 -16.43 -6.46 -11.43
N THR A 23 -15.15 -6.19 -11.18
CA THR A 23 -14.57 -4.86 -11.32
C THR A 23 -14.34 -4.51 -12.80
N LYS A 24 -14.38 -3.21 -13.11
CA LYS A 24 -13.89 -2.68 -14.39
C LYS A 24 -12.37 -2.50 -14.32
N PRO A 25 -11.65 -2.49 -15.45
CA PRO A 25 -10.26 -2.05 -15.48
C PRO A 25 -10.12 -0.65 -14.89
N TYR A 26 -9.06 -0.42 -14.12
CA TYR A 26 -8.72 0.89 -13.54
C TYR A 26 -8.26 1.84 -14.65
N ASP A 27 -8.78 3.06 -14.66
CA ASP A 27 -8.36 4.15 -15.55
C ASP A 27 -7.55 5.17 -14.74
N ASP A 28 -6.23 5.19 -14.95
CA ASP A 28 -5.30 6.03 -14.18
C ASP A 28 -5.63 7.54 -14.23
N TYR A 29 -6.37 7.99 -15.25
CA TYR A 29 -6.74 9.41 -15.36
C TYR A 29 -8.07 9.72 -14.69
N LYS A 30 -9.03 8.80 -14.74
CA LYS A 30 -10.40 9.02 -14.23
C LYS A 30 -10.59 8.56 -12.79
N ASP A 31 -9.93 7.49 -12.40
CA ASP A 31 -10.13 6.82 -11.12
C ASP A 31 -9.10 7.25 -10.07
N HIS A 32 -8.01 7.91 -10.49
CA HIS A 32 -6.98 8.42 -9.58
C HIS A 32 -7.52 9.54 -8.70
N ARG A 33 -7.22 9.45 -7.40
CA ARG A 33 -7.59 10.44 -6.39
C ARG A 33 -6.35 10.87 -5.62
N ASN A 34 -6.10 12.18 -5.60
CA ASN A 34 -5.01 12.74 -4.81
C ASN A 34 -5.37 12.76 -3.33
N ASP A 35 -4.38 12.47 -2.47
CA ASP A 35 -4.63 12.35 -1.04
C ASP A 35 -4.61 13.66 -0.25
N ASP A 36 -3.83 14.70 -0.50
CA ASP A 36 -3.81 15.93 0.36
C ASP A 36 -3.29 15.78 1.82
N GLY A 37 -3.17 14.57 2.37
CA GLY A 37 -2.54 14.29 3.66
C GLY A 37 -1.01 14.27 3.61
N CYS A 38 -0.44 13.40 2.76
CA CYS A 38 0.99 13.33 2.50
C CYS A 38 1.26 12.71 1.12
N TYR A 39 2.52 12.67 0.70
CA TYR A 39 2.99 11.71 -0.30
C TYR A 39 4.20 10.94 0.24
N THR A 40 4.52 9.81 -0.39
CA THR A 40 5.61 8.94 0.06
C THR A 40 6.68 8.74 -1.02
N LEU A 41 7.92 8.63 -0.56
CA LEU A 41 9.08 8.30 -1.39
C LEU A 41 9.69 7.01 -0.86
N ILE A 42 9.94 6.05 -1.75
CA ILE A 42 10.47 4.74 -1.38
C ILE A 42 11.86 4.56 -1.99
N ARG A 43 12.78 4.00 -1.21
CA ARG A 43 14.14 3.69 -1.65
C ARG A 43 14.60 2.36 -1.06
N ILE A 44 15.43 1.64 -1.81
CA ILE A 44 16.20 0.50 -1.28
C ILE A 44 17.59 0.97 -0.82
N TYR A 45 17.95 0.61 0.40
CA TYR A 45 19.29 0.73 0.98
C TYR A 45 20.00 -0.62 0.86
N TRP A 46 20.80 -0.79 -0.19
CA TRP A 46 21.48 -2.05 -0.48
C TRP A 46 22.58 -2.40 0.54
N ASP A 47 23.17 -1.40 1.17
CA ASP A 47 24.20 -1.52 2.20
C ASP A 47 23.66 -2.09 3.50
N THR A 48 22.47 -1.69 3.92
CA THR A 48 21.80 -2.22 5.13
C THR A 48 20.80 -3.33 4.83
N HIS A 49 20.52 -3.56 3.55
CA HIS A 49 19.50 -4.49 3.06
C HIS A 49 18.11 -4.15 3.63
N GLU A 50 17.72 -2.88 3.50
CA GLU A 50 16.46 -2.32 4.00
C GLU A 50 15.73 -1.52 2.93
N ILE A 51 14.43 -1.34 3.11
CA ILE A 51 13.59 -0.40 2.37
C ILE A 51 13.38 0.81 3.30
N GLY A 52 13.56 2.00 2.75
CA GLY A 52 13.20 3.27 3.37
C GLY A 52 11.93 3.86 2.79
N VAL A 53 11.11 4.44 3.65
CA VAL A 53 9.90 5.17 3.28
C VAL A 53 9.96 6.57 3.89
N GLY A 54 10.15 7.57 3.04
CA GLY A 54 10.01 8.97 3.42
C GLY A 54 8.55 9.39 3.36
N ILE A 55 8.02 9.91 4.47
CA ILE A 55 6.72 10.60 4.52
C ILE A 55 6.97 12.09 4.28
N CYS A 56 6.33 12.66 3.26
CA CYS A 56 6.55 14.04 2.84
C CYS A 56 5.25 14.85 2.88
N ASP A 57 5.35 16.14 3.24
CA ASP A 57 4.27 17.08 3.00
C ASP A 57 4.29 17.64 1.56
N TYR A 58 3.20 18.27 1.13
CA TYR A 58 3.11 18.91 -0.19
C TYR A 58 3.94 20.21 -0.32
N LYS A 59 4.76 20.55 0.69
CA LYS A 59 5.80 21.57 0.60
C LYS A 59 7.19 20.96 0.37
N HIS A 60 7.24 19.65 0.08
CA HIS A 60 8.47 18.87 -0.13
C HIS A 60 9.37 18.77 1.11
N THR A 61 8.78 18.78 2.30
CA THR A 61 9.48 18.53 3.56
C THR A 61 9.33 17.07 3.94
N ILE A 62 10.46 16.38 4.18
CA ILE A 62 10.45 15.02 4.76
C ILE A 62 10.10 15.14 6.25
N LEU A 63 8.94 14.59 6.63
CA LEU A 63 8.42 14.61 7.99
C LEU A 63 9.00 13.48 8.83
N LYS A 64 9.12 12.28 8.23
CA LYS A 64 9.66 11.05 8.85
C LYS A 64 10.24 10.13 7.80
N GLU A 65 11.15 9.27 8.25
CA GLU A 65 11.60 8.09 7.51
C GLU A 65 11.31 6.84 8.34
N PHE A 66 10.76 5.81 7.71
CA PHE A 66 10.58 4.48 8.27
C PHE A 66 11.47 3.51 7.51
N ARG A 67 12.17 2.61 8.22
CA ARG A 67 13.05 1.60 7.62
C ARG A 67 12.69 0.20 8.09
N GLY A 68 12.81 -0.77 7.18
CA GLY A 68 12.49 -2.16 7.46
C GLY A 68 12.74 -3.06 6.25
N LYS A 69 12.66 -4.37 6.44
CA LYS A 69 12.96 -5.35 5.38
C LYS A 69 11.73 -5.87 4.66
N ARG A 70 10.58 -5.87 5.34
CA ARG A 70 9.31 -6.40 4.84
C ARG A 70 8.30 -5.28 4.67
N ALA A 71 7.49 -5.37 3.62
CA ALA A 71 6.41 -4.42 3.36
C ALA A 71 5.46 -4.30 4.56
N GLN A 72 5.11 -5.44 5.17
CA GLN A 72 4.19 -5.52 6.31
C GLN A 72 4.68 -4.76 7.54
N ASP A 73 5.96 -4.89 7.88
CA ASP A 73 6.53 -4.20 9.03
C ASP A 73 6.45 -2.68 8.84
N LEU A 74 6.72 -2.22 7.61
CA LEU A 74 6.71 -0.81 7.24
C LEU A 74 5.31 -0.18 7.28
N TYR A 75 4.34 -0.72 6.53
CA TYR A 75 3.01 -0.08 6.49
C TYR A 75 2.30 -0.17 7.84
N VAL A 76 2.50 -1.24 8.63
CA VAL A 76 1.92 -1.36 9.97
C VAL A 76 2.47 -0.27 10.88
N GLU A 77 3.78 -0.07 10.92
CA GLU A 77 4.37 0.93 11.81
C GLU A 77 4.05 2.37 11.35
N ILE A 78 3.99 2.62 10.03
CA ILE A 78 3.55 3.91 9.48
C ILE A 78 2.11 4.23 9.91
N PHE A 79 1.18 3.31 9.71
CA PHE A 79 -0.24 3.55 10.04
C PHE A 79 -0.47 3.66 11.54
N LYS A 80 0.21 2.82 12.33
CA LYS A 80 0.21 2.91 13.79
C LYS A 80 0.74 4.25 14.26
N PHE A 81 1.87 4.73 13.72
CA PHE A 81 2.41 6.05 14.06
C PHE A 81 1.43 7.17 13.69
N ASN A 82 0.85 7.10 12.48
CA ASN A 82 -0.12 8.08 12.00
C ASN A 82 -1.34 8.20 12.92
N ASP A 83 -1.89 7.07 13.37
CA ASP A 83 -3.03 7.00 14.30
C ASP A 83 -2.66 7.54 15.69
N GLN A 84 -1.59 6.99 16.29
CA GLN A 84 -1.13 7.37 17.63
C GLN A 84 -0.78 8.86 17.79
N HIS A 85 -0.40 9.52 16.69
CA HIS A 85 0.00 10.93 16.69
C HIS A 85 -0.96 11.84 15.92
N SER A 86 -2.14 11.33 15.52
CA SER A 86 -3.20 12.08 14.84
C SER A 86 -2.70 12.89 13.64
N LYS A 87 -1.86 12.30 12.78
CA LYS A 87 -1.18 13.00 11.68
C LYS A 87 -2.04 13.23 10.43
N ASN A 88 -3.07 12.40 10.21
CA ASN A 88 -3.94 12.43 9.03
C ASN A 88 -3.18 12.35 7.69
N TRP A 89 -2.13 11.52 7.62
CA TRP A 89 -1.29 11.36 6.43
C TRP A 89 -1.94 10.57 5.29
N PHE A 90 -2.86 9.66 5.61
CA PHE A 90 -3.58 8.83 4.64
C PHE A 90 -5.07 9.03 4.84
N LYS A 91 -5.65 9.98 4.11
CA LYS A 91 -7.08 10.30 4.21
C LYS A 91 -7.91 9.50 3.22
N VAL A 92 -7.29 9.05 2.12
CA VAL A 92 -7.93 8.25 1.09
C VAL A 92 -7.38 6.82 1.16
N LEU A 93 -8.28 5.84 1.27
CA LEU A 93 -7.90 4.43 1.37
C LEU A 93 -7.12 3.93 0.15
N ASP A 94 -7.36 4.51 -1.03
CA ASP A 94 -6.63 4.20 -2.26
C ASP A 94 -5.14 4.53 -2.11
N HIS A 95 -4.79 5.63 -1.44
CA HIS A 95 -3.40 6.00 -1.18
C HIS A 95 -2.75 5.06 -0.15
N ALA A 96 -3.50 4.65 0.87
CA ALA A 96 -3.05 3.60 1.80
C ALA A 96 -2.88 2.24 1.11
N ALA A 97 -3.71 1.90 0.11
CA ALA A 97 -3.54 0.69 -0.69
C ALA A 97 -2.32 0.78 -1.63
N TYR A 98 -2.11 1.94 -2.24
CA TYR A 98 -0.95 2.23 -3.09
C TYR A 98 0.37 2.02 -2.34
N ILE A 99 0.48 2.48 -1.08
CA ILE A 99 1.72 2.27 -0.31
C ILE A 99 2.01 0.78 -0.10
N GLY A 100 0.98 -0.04 0.15
CA GLY A 100 1.13 -1.48 0.29
C GLY A 100 1.60 -2.15 -1.00
N LYS A 101 1.07 -1.72 -2.15
CA LYS A 101 1.49 -2.15 -3.48
C LYS A 101 2.98 -1.85 -3.73
N GLU A 102 3.38 -0.59 -3.55
CA GLU A 102 4.75 -0.15 -3.80
C GLU A 102 5.76 -0.77 -2.83
N LEU A 103 5.40 -0.91 -1.55
CA LEU A 103 6.24 -1.58 -0.57
C LEU A 103 6.45 -3.06 -0.90
N LYS A 104 5.42 -3.73 -1.41
CA LYS A 104 5.57 -5.14 -1.83
C LYS A 104 6.49 -5.26 -3.04
N LYS A 105 6.39 -4.33 -3.99
CA LYS A 105 7.32 -4.23 -5.12
C LYS A 105 8.76 -4.03 -4.64
N ALA A 106 8.99 -3.08 -3.73
CA ALA A 106 10.30 -2.82 -3.14
C ALA A 106 10.85 -4.05 -2.37
N GLU A 107 10.01 -4.78 -1.62
CA GLU A 107 10.39 -6.02 -0.93
C GLU A 107 10.82 -7.11 -1.92
N ILE A 108 10.12 -7.26 -3.04
CA ILE A 108 10.50 -8.21 -4.10
C ILE A 108 11.82 -7.78 -4.75
N CYS A 109 11.99 -6.49 -5.07
CA CYS A 109 13.24 -5.96 -5.63
C CYS A 109 14.43 -6.21 -4.69
N LEU A 110 14.26 -5.94 -3.40
CA LEU A 110 15.27 -6.19 -2.37
C LEU A 110 15.66 -7.67 -2.31
N ALA A 111 14.67 -8.58 -2.33
CA ALA A 111 14.89 -10.02 -2.26
C ALA A 111 15.57 -10.59 -3.52
N LEU A 112 15.25 -10.03 -4.69
CA LEU A 112 15.81 -10.47 -5.98
C LEU A 112 17.12 -9.76 -6.34
N GLY A 113 17.51 -8.71 -5.61
CA GLY A 113 18.69 -7.91 -5.93
C GLY A 113 18.54 -7.10 -7.23
N VAL A 114 17.31 -6.70 -7.57
CA VAL A 114 17.01 -5.91 -8.78
C VAL A 114 16.64 -4.48 -8.44
N GLU A 115 16.83 -3.57 -9.40
CA GLU A 115 16.50 -2.15 -9.22
C GLU A 115 15.00 -1.97 -8.92
N TYR A 116 14.71 -1.09 -7.97
CA TYR A 116 13.36 -0.64 -7.66
C TYR A 116 13.10 0.70 -8.33
N VAL A 117 11.99 0.79 -9.06
CA VAL A 117 11.45 2.04 -9.63
C VAL A 117 10.03 2.21 -9.09
N GLN A 118 9.80 3.31 -8.39
CA GLN A 118 8.47 3.71 -7.93
C GLN A 118 7.60 4.10 -9.12
N GLU A 119 6.32 3.73 -9.09
CA GLU A 119 5.32 4.09 -10.11
C GLU A 119 4.84 5.54 -10.00
#